data_AF-A0A357G5X6-F1
#
_entry.id   AF-A0A357G5X6-F1
#
_cell.length_a   1.000
_cell.length_b   1.000
_cell.length_c   1.000
_cell.angle_alpha   90.00
_cell.angle_beta   90.00
_cell.angle_gamma   90.00
#
_symmetry.space_group_name_H-M   'P 1'
#
loop_
_entity.id
_entity.type
_entity.pdbx_description
1 polymer ?
#
loop_
_entity_poly.entity_id
_entity_poly.type
_entity_poly.pdbx_seq_one_letter_code
_entity_poly.pdbx_strand_id
1 'polypeptide(L)'
;MEKKVGYWVIMLKKKVKMKIKKKTQMKQQLLKKKKLSQKNKKGFTLVEILLVIGIISLISGISIPVYQSFQTKNNLDVAVDNAVQALRRAQMLSQAVNGDSNWGVKFQSGSMVLFKGASYATRDANYDEIFDLPTTIVASNLTEIVFAKFTGFPTATGTTTLTTINNDSDQIIINEKGTLTY
;
A
#
# COMPACT_ATOMS: atom_id res chain seq x y z
N MET A 1 17.00 68.06 -71.04
CA MET A 1 16.48 67.73 -69.69
C MET A 1 15.43 66.61 -69.68
N GLU A 2 14.85 66.20 -70.82
CA GLU A 2 13.72 65.24 -70.89
C GLU A 2 14.03 63.79 -70.46
N LYS A 3 15.26 63.28 -70.65
CA LYS A 3 15.62 61.90 -70.27
C LYS A 3 15.50 61.62 -68.76
N LYS A 4 15.64 62.64 -67.90
CA LYS A 4 15.49 62.50 -66.43
C LYS A 4 14.04 62.29 -66.00
N VAL A 5 13.07 62.89 -66.71
CA VAL A 5 11.63 62.79 -66.38
C VAL A 5 11.11 61.40 -66.70
N GLY A 6 11.44 60.86 -67.88
CA GLY A 6 11.09 59.48 -68.26
C GLY A 6 11.66 58.44 -67.29
N TYR A 7 12.90 58.65 -66.84
CA TYR A 7 13.54 57.78 -65.84
C TYR A 7 12.82 57.82 -64.49
N TRP A 8 12.39 59.01 -64.04
CA TRP A 8 11.62 59.16 -62.80
C TRP A 8 10.25 58.49 -62.88
N VAL A 9 9.56 58.59 -64.02
CA VAL A 9 8.26 57.91 -64.25
C VAL A 9 8.42 56.39 -64.21
N ILE A 10 9.47 55.86 -64.85
CA ILE A 10 9.78 54.41 -64.83
C ILE A 10 10.11 53.96 -63.39
N MET A 11 10.92 54.73 -62.66
CA MET A 11 11.27 54.46 -61.27
C MET A 11 10.05 54.51 -60.35
N LEU A 12 9.14 55.46 -60.57
CA LEU A 12 7.89 55.59 -59.80
C LEU A 12 6.96 54.40 -60.05
N LYS A 13 6.73 54.04 -61.33
CA LYS A 13 5.94 52.86 -61.70
C LYS A 13 6.53 51.56 -61.11
N LYS A 14 7.86 51.43 -61.08
CA LYS A 14 8.57 50.29 -60.49
C LYS A 14 8.40 50.23 -58.96
N LYS A 15 8.50 51.37 -58.27
CA LYS A 15 8.22 51.49 -56.82
C LYS A 15 6.77 51.12 -56.49
N VAL A 16 5.81 51.59 -57.28
CA VAL A 16 4.38 51.28 -57.09
C VAL A 16 4.12 49.78 -57.29
N LYS A 17 4.61 49.17 -58.38
CA LYS A 17 4.50 47.72 -58.61
C LYS A 17 5.13 46.90 -57.48
N MET A 18 6.29 47.31 -56.97
CA MET A 18 6.93 46.64 -55.82
C MET A 18 6.08 46.71 -54.55
N LYS A 19 5.50 47.88 -54.23
CA LYS A 19 4.62 48.03 -53.06
C LYS A 19 3.38 47.14 -53.17
N ILE A 20 2.76 47.06 -54.35
CA ILE A 20 1.60 46.20 -54.61
C ILE A 20 2.00 44.72 -54.44
N LYS A 21 3.08 44.27 -55.08
CA LYS A 21 3.56 42.88 -54.99
C LYS A 21 3.86 42.47 -53.54
N LYS A 22 4.52 43.34 -52.76
CA LYS A 22 4.78 43.11 -51.33
C LYS A 22 3.48 42.98 -50.53
N LYS A 23 2.50 43.86 -50.73
CA LYS A 23 1.19 43.76 -50.06
C LYS A 23 0.48 42.43 -50.38
N THR A 24 0.51 42.00 -51.65
CA THR A 24 -0.13 40.74 -52.07
C THR A 24 0.57 39.53 -51.46
N GLN A 25 1.90 39.49 -51.47
CA GLN A 25 2.70 38.43 -50.85
C GLN A 25 2.47 38.34 -49.34
N MET A 26 2.41 39.50 -48.66
CA MET A 26 2.13 39.57 -47.22
C MET A 26 0.71 39.04 -46.91
N LYS A 27 -0.29 39.41 -47.72
CA LYS A 27 -1.66 38.89 -47.59
C LYS A 27 -1.71 37.37 -47.79
N GLN A 28 -0.99 36.83 -48.78
CA GLN A 28 -0.91 35.39 -49.03
C GLN A 28 -0.21 34.64 -47.88
N GLN A 29 0.86 35.20 -47.31
CA GLN A 29 1.54 34.64 -46.15
C GLN A 29 0.64 34.62 -44.90
N LEU A 30 -0.12 35.70 -44.67
CA LEU A 30 -1.08 35.78 -43.56
C LEU A 30 -2.21 34.75 -43.71
N LEU A 31 -2.75 34.58 -44.93
CA LEU A 31 -3.78 33.57 -45.21
C LEU A 31 -3.27 32.14 -45.02
N LYS A 32 -2.04 31.84 -45.46
CA LYS A 32 -1.40 30.53 -45.28
C LYS A 32 -1.15 30.23 -43.79
N LYS A 33 -0.67 31.22 -43.02
CA LYS A 33 -0.46 31.10 -41.56
C LYS A 33 -1.78 30.87 -40.82
N LYS A 34 -2.86 31.56 -41.21
CA LYS A 34 -4.21 31.36 -40.66
C LYS A 34 -4.74 29.94 -40.95
N LYS A 35 -4.49 29.41 -42.16
CA LYS A 35 -4.86 28.04 -42.55
C LYS A 35 -4.06 26.97 -41.80
N LEU A 36 -2.76 27.21 -41.55
CA LEU A 36 -1.89 26.32 -40.76
C LEU A 36 -2.23 26.29 -39.27
N SER A 37 -2.77 27.38 -38.73
CA SER A 37 -3.22 27.47 -37.33
C SER A 37 -4.53 26.73 -37.06
N GLN A 38 -5.30 26.37 -38.09
CA GLN A 38 -6.49 25.51 -37.98
C GLN A 38 -6.11 24.02 -38.06
N LYS A 39 -5.06 23.60 -37.36
CA LYS A 39 -4.91 22.18 -37.04
C LYS A 39 -5.98 21.82 -36.01
N ASN A 40 -6.86 20.88 -36.36
CA ASN A 40 -7.85 20.33 -35.45
C ASN A 40 -7.18 19.94 -34.14
N LYS A 41 -7.54 20.62 -33.05
CA LYS A 41 -7.16 20.20 -31.71
C LYS A 41 -7.89 18.89 -31.45
N LYS A 42 -7.21 17.76 -31.63
CA LYS A 42 -7.73 16.45 -31.23
C LYS A 42 -7.79 16.43 -29.71
N GLY A 43 -9.00 16.35 -29.17
CA GLY A 43 -9.25 16.14 -27.75
C GLY A 43 -10.06 14.86 -27.56
N PHE A 44 -10.17 14.40 -26.32
CA PHE A 44 -11.05 13.29 -25.96
C PHE A 44 -12.50 13.70 -26.17
N THR A 45 -13.28 12.77 -26.72
CA THR A 45 -14.73 12.89 -26.81
C THR A 45 -15.37 12.68 -25.44
N LEU A 46 -16.56 13.23 -25.23
CA LEU A 46 -17.31 12.99 -24.00
C LEU A 46 -17.60 11.49 -23.79
N VAL A 47 -17.88 10.77 -24.87
CA VAL A 47 -18.17 9.34 -24.85
C VAL A 47 -16.95 8.53 -24.39
N GLU A 48 -15.74 8.89 -24.82
CA GLU A 48 -14.50 8.22 -24.35
C GLU A 48 -14.31 8.40 -22.85
N ILE A 49 -14.56 9.60 -22.30
CA ILE A 49 -14.46 9.83 -20.86
C ILE A 49 -15.51 9.02 -20.09
N LEU A 50 -16.75 8.95 -20.60
CA LEU A 50 -17.80 8.14 -19.99
C LEU A 50 -17.46 6.65 -20.00
N LEU A 51 -16.89 6.15 -21.10
CA LEU A 51 -16.48 4.76 -21.23
C LEU A 51 -15.33 4.43 -20.26
N VAL A 52 -14.33 5.32 -20.15
CA VAL A 52 -13.21 5.14 -19.21
C VAL A 52 -13.69 5.12 -17.76
N ILE A 53 -14.55 6.06 -17.36
CA ILE A 53 -15.11 6.09 -16.00
C ILE A 53 -15.95 4.83 -15.74
N GLY A 54 -16.72 4.37 -16.73
CA GLY A 54 -17.51 3.14 -16.64
C GLY A 54 -16.66 1.89 -16.45
N ILE A 55 -15.51 1.78 -17.11
CA ILE A 55 -14.58 0.67 -16.91
C ILE A 55 -13.92 0.76 -15.53
N ILE A 56 -13.48 1.95 -15.10
CA ILE A 56 -12.84 2.15 -13.80
C ILE A 56 -13.82 1.80 -12.66
N SER A 57 -15.09 2.19 -12.76
CA SER A 57 -16.09 1.89 -11.73
C SER A 57 -16.37 0.38 -11.64
N LEU A 58 -16.45 -0.30 -12.78
CA LEU A 58 -16.59 -1.76 -12.86
C LEU A 58 -15.43 -2.48 -12.18
N ILE A 59 -14.19 -2.10 -12.49
CA ILE A 59 -13.00 -2.71 -11.88
C ILE A 59 -12.97 -2.40 -10.37
N SER A 60 -13.20 -1.15 -9.99
CA SER A 60 -13.15 -0.71 -8.59
C SER A 60 -14.17 -1.44 -7.72
N GLY A 61 -15.37 -1.72 -8.25
CA GLY A 61 -16.39 -2.47 -7.52
C GLY A 61 -15.96 -3.88 -7.12
N ILE A 62 -15.14 -4.56 -7.95
CA ILE A 62 -14.63 -5.91 -7.66
C ILE A 62 -13.34 -5.84 -6.83
N SER A 63 -12.49 -4.84 -7.07
CA SER A 63 -11.18 -4.73 -6.41
C SER A 63 -11.28 -4.50 -4.90
N ILE A 64 -12.25 -3.73 -4.41
CA ILE A 64 -12.38 -3.39 -2.99
C ILE A 64 -12.56 -4.62 -2.07
N PRO A 65 -13.58 -5.49 -2.26
CA PRO A 65 -13.76 -6.64 -1.38
C PRO A 65 -12.61 -7.66 -1.48
N VAL A 66 -12.02 -7.83 -2.67
CA VAL A 66 -10.84 -8.70 -2.86
C VAL A 66 -9.65 -8.16 -2.08
N TYR A 67 -9.39 -6.86 -2.17
CA TYR A 67 -8.32 -6.22 -1.42
C TYR A 67 -8.52 -6.34 0.09
N GLN A 68 -9.74 -6.14 0.59
CA GLN A 68 -10.05 -6.31 2.02
C GLN A 68 -9.80 -7.74 2.50
N SER A 69 -10.21 -8.75 1.73
CA SER A 69 -9.93 -10.15 2.07
C SER A 69 -8.43 -10.44 2.10
N PHE A 70 -7.67 -9.93 1.12
CA PHE A 70 -6.22 -10.08 1.09
C PHE A 70 -5.53 -9.45 2.31
N GLN A 71 -5.93 -8.22 2.67
CA GLN A 71 -5.39 -7.54 3.85
C GLN A 71 -5.69 -8.31 5.15
N THR A 72 -6.90 -8.85 5.30
CA THR A 72 -7.27 -9.65 6.48
C THR A 72 -6.43 -10.91 6.59
N LYS A 73 -6.15 -11.60 5.48
CA LYS A 73 -5.28 -12.79 5.45
C LYS A 73 -3.82 -12.45 5.77
N ASN A 74 -3.27 -11.42 5.12
CA ASN A 74 -1.91 -10.98 5.42
C ASN A 74 -1.74 -10.56 6.89
N ASN A 75 -2.77 -9.94 7.48
CA ASN A 75 -2.79 -9.62 8.90
C ASN A 75 -2.80 -10.88 9.79
N LEU A 76 -3.48 -11.96 9.37
CA LEU A 76 -3.47 -13.24 10.06
C LEU A 76 -2.06 -13.86 10.03
N ASP A 77 -1.43 -13.91 8.85
CA ASP A 77 -0.08 -14.44 8.69
C ASP A 77 0.93 -13.72 9.59
N VAL A 78 0.90 -12.38 9.57
CA VAL A 78 1.76 -11.55 10.44
C VAL A 78 1.46 -11.79 11.92
N ALA A 79 0.19 -11.97 12.30
CA ALA A 79 -0.18 -12.26 13.68
C ALA A 79 0.35 -13.64 14.13
N VAL A 80 0.29 -14.65 13.27
CA VAL A 80 0.87 -15.98 13.54
C VAL A 80 2.38 -15.89 13.69
N ASP A 81 3.07 -15.18 12.80
CA ASP A 81 4.53 -15.00 12.88
C ASP A 81 4.95 -14.26 14.15
N ASN A 82 4.22 -13.22 14.55
CA ASN A 82 4.47 -12.50 15.80
C ASN A 82 4.18 -13.39 17.02
N ALA A 83 3.11 -14.17 16.98
CA ALA A 83 2.76 -15.15 18.01
C ALA A 83 3.86 -16.18 18.23
N VAL A 84 4.34 -16.80 17.14
CA VAL A 84 5.43 -17.77 17.18
C VAL A 84 6.72 -17.15 17.69
N GLN A 85 7.06 -15.94 17.24
CA GLN A 85 8.26 -15.23 17.70
C GLN A 85 8.21 -14.93 19.20
N ALA A 86 7.08 -14.43 19.72
CA ALA A 86 6.94 -14.17 21.15
C ALA A 86 6.98 -15.46 21.97
N LEU A 87 6.35 -16.54 21.49
CA LEU A 87 6.40 -17.85 22.16
C LEU A 87 7.83 -18.40 22.22
N ARG A 88 8.57 -18.35 21.11
CA ARG A 88 9.99 -18.72 21.07
C ARG A 88 10.83 -17.85 22.00
N ARG A 89 10.56 -16.54 22.05
CA ARG A 89 11.24 -15.61 22.96
C ARG A 89 10.96 -15.94 24.42
N ALA A 90 9.70 -16.19 24.80
CA ALA A 90 9.33 -16.65 26.13
C ALA A 90 10.09 -17.92 26.51
N GLN A 91 10.11 -18.90 25.61
CA GLN A 91 10.82 -20.15 25.81
C GLN A 91 12.32 -19.93 26.06
N MET A 92 12.98 -19.12 25.23
CA MET A 92 14.41 -18.79 25.39
C MET A 92 14.69 -18.05 26.70
N LEU A 93 13.83 -17.09 27.09
CA LEU A 93 13.99 -16.34 28.33
C LEU A 93 13.85 -17.24 29.57
N SER A 94 12.91 -18.18 29.55
CA SER A 94 12.77 -19.22 30.58
C SER A 94 14.00 -20.14 30.65
N GLN A 95 14.50 -20.61 29.50
CA GLN A 95 15.69 -21.48 29.46
C GLN A 95 16.94 -20.76 29.96
N ALA A 96 17.09 -19.48 29.63
CA ALA A 96 18.16 -18.63 30.13
C ALA A 96 17.99 -18.23 31.59
N VAL A 97 16.87 -18.62 32.24
CA VAL A 97 16.55 -18.29 33.64
C VAL A 97 16.58 -16.77 33.85
N ASN A 98 16.17 -16.01 32.84
CA ASN A 98 16.21 -14.56 32.88
C ASN A 98 15.29 -14.05 34.00
N GLY A 99 15.85 -13.31 34.96
CA GLY A 99 15.11 -12.83 36.13
C GLY A 99 14.64 -13.94 37.08
N ASP A 100 15.27 -15.12 37.05
CA ASP A 100 14.97 -16.31 37.88
C ASP A 100 13.51 -16.81 37.82
N SER A 101 12.85 -16.56 36.69
CA SER A 101 11.42 -16.80 36.54
C SER A 101 11.09 -17.62 35.30
N ASN A 102 9.87 -18.16 35.31
CA ASN A 102 9.21 -18.58 34.09
C ASN A 102 8.81 -17.34 33.27
N TRP A 103 8.68 -17.54 31.97
CA TRP A 103 8.20 -16.58 31.00
C TRP A 103 7.09 -17.21 30.17
N GLY A 104 6.14 -16.39 29.73
CA GLY A 104 4.99 -16.86 28.98
C GLY A 104 4.41 -15.80 28.07
N VAL A 105 3.44 -16.21 27.26
CA VAL A 105 2.68 -15.33 26.38
C VAL A 105 1.20 -15.45 26.72
N LYS A 106 0.54 -14.30 26.85
CA LYS A 106 -0.90 -14.19 26.99
C LYS A 106 -1.50 -13.55 25.75
N PHE A 107 -2.43 -14.24 25.11
CA PHE A 107 -3.25 -13.67 24.04
C PHE A 107 -4.47 -12.96 24.63
N GLN A 108 -4.73 -11.76 24.15
CA GLN A 108 -5.86 -10.91 24.52
C GLN A 108 -6.51 -10.32 23.25
N SER A 109 -7.66 -9.69 23.40
CA SER A 109 -8.25 -8.94 22.29
C SER A 109 -7.37 -7.72 21.97
N GLY A 110 -6.96 -7.60 20.70
CA GLY A 110 -6.15 -6.48 20.20
C GLY A 110 -4.67 -6.49 20.62
N SER A 111 -4.22 -7.47 21.41
CA SER A 111 -2.80 -7.56 21.79
C SER A 111 -2.42 -8.94 22.29
N MET A 112 -1.12 -9.21 22.30
CA MET A 112 -0.52 -10.33 23.01
C MET A 112 0.63 -9.82 23.86
N VAL A 113 0.78 -10.38 25.05
CA VAL A 113 1.74 -9.90 26.04
C VAL A 113 2.71 -11.02 26.37
N LEU A 114 3.99 -10.78 26.08
CA LEU A 114 5.08 -11.57 26.64
C LEU A 114 5.31 -11.10 28.07
N PHE A 115 5.36 -12.01 29.02
CA PHE A 115 5.47 -11.66 30.43
C PHE A 115 6.42 -12.58 31.18
N LYS A 116 6.89 -12.08 32.32
CA LYS A 116 7.69 -12.81 33.32
C LYS A 116 6.80 -13.20 34.51
N GLY A 117 6.63 -14.49 34.76
CA GLY A 117 5.87 -15.01 35.89
C GLY A 117 5.42 -16.47 35.72
N ALA A 118 4.89 -17.05 36.80
CA ALA A 118 4.35 -18.41 36.77
C ALA A 118 3.02 -18.51 35.99
N SER A 119 2.25 -17.41 35.93
CA SER A 119 1.06 -17.22 35.11
C SER A 119 0.88 -15.74 34.80
N TYR A 120 0.03 -15.40 33.83
CA TYR A 120 -0.25 -14.00 33.50
C TYR A 120 -0.90 -13.26 34.68
N ALA A 121 -1.69 -13.97 35.50
CA ALA A 121 -2.35 -13.41 36.68
C ALA A 121 -1.37 -13.05 37.81
N THR A 122 -0.23 -13.76 37.90
CA THR A 122 0.76 -13.59 38.97
C THR A 122 2.08 -13.00 38.46
N ARG A 123 2.07 -12.43 37.25
CA ARG A 123 3.25 -11.89 36.58
C ARG A 123 3.78 -10.61 37.21
N ASP A 124 5.04 -10.32 36.93
CA ASP A 124 5.65 -9.02 37.20
C ASP A 124 5.44 -8.10 35.99
N ALA A 125 4.46 -7.20 36.09
CA ALA A 125 4.03 -6.34 34.99
C ALA A 125 5.10 -5.35 34.49
N ASN A 126 6.19 -5.15 35.24
CA ASN A 126 7.29 -4.29 34.79
C ASN A 126 8.09 -4.90 33.62
N TYR A 127 7.92 -6.20 33.37
CA TYR A 127 8.59 -6.95 32.31
C TYR A 127 7.63 -7.30 31.16
N ASP A 128 6.42 -6.76 31.16
CA ASP A 128 5.47 -6.98 30.08
C ASP A 128 5.98 -6.34 28.79
N GLU A 129 6.12 -7.14 27.74
CA GLU A 129 6.31 -6.67 26.36
C GLU A 129 5.01 -6.89 25.60
N ILE A 130 4.41 -5.80 25.12
CA ILE A 130 3.13 -5.81 24.42
C ILE A 130 3.37 -5.80 22.91
N PHE A 131 2.77 -6.76 22.22
CA PHE A 131 2.70 -6.79 20.76
C PHE A 131 1.25 -6.53 20.35
N ASP A 132 1.05 -5.48 19.57
CA ASP A 132 -0.27 -5.14 19.06
C ASP A 132 -0.74 -6.19 18.05
N LEU A 133 -2.01 -6.58 18.18
CA LEU A 133 -2.68 -7.45 17.23
C LEU A 133 -3.87 -6.70 16.61
N PRO A 134 -4.16 -6.90 15.32
CA PRO A 134 -5.41 -6.41 14.75
C PRO A 134 -6.61 -6.88 15.56
N THR A 135 -7.52 -5.98 15.93
CA THR A 135 -8.75 -6.31 16.68
C THR A 135 -9.70 -7.20 15.89
N THR A 136 -9.46 -7.36 14.58
CA THR A 136 -10.15 -8.29 13.69
C THR A 136 -9.69 -9.75 13.86
N ILE A 137 -8.68 -10.01 14.69
CA ILE A 137 -8.14 -11.34 14.98
C ILE A 137 -8.45 -11.69 16.44
N VAL A 138 -9.02 -12.87 16.65
CA VAL A 138 -9.38 -13.39 17.96
C VAL A 138 -8.62 -14.68 18.22
N ALA A 139 -7.90 -14.73 19.34
CA ALA A 139 -7.27 -15.95 19.83
C ALA A 139 -8.26 -16.77 20.67
N SER A 140 -8.25 -18.09 20.48
CA SER A 140 -9.10 -19.04 21.20
C SER A 140 -8.35 -20.31 21.60
N ASN A 141 -9.03 -21.19 22.33
CA ASN A 141 -8.48 -22.41 22.92
C ASN A 141 -7.38 -22.10 23.95
N LEU A 142 -6.11 -22.40 23.64
CA LEU A 142 -5.00 -22.11 24.54
C LEU A 142 -4.54 -20.66 24.37
N THR A 143 -4.96 -19.79 25.29
CA THR A 143 -4.65 -18.34 25.25
C THR A 143 -3.54 -17.91 26.19
N GLU A 144 -3.01 -18.82 27.01
CA GLU A 144 -1.89 -18.55 27.91
C GLU A 144 -0.93 -19.74 27.87
N ILE A 145 0.31 -19.46 27.52
CA ILE A 145 1.37 -20.46 27.43
C ILE A 145 2.53 -19.96 28.27
N VAL A 146 2.92 -20.72 29.30
CA VAL A 146 4.07 -20.43 30.14
C VAL A 146 5.11 -21.52 29.93
N PHE A 147 6.38 -21.14 29.82
CA PHE A 147 7.49 -22.07 29.72
C PHE A 147 8.23 -22.14 31.05
N ALA A 148 8.47 -23.36 31.53
CA ALA A 148 9.21 -23.60 32.77
C ALA A 148 10.67 -23.16 32.63
N LYS A 149 11.21 -22.52 33.67
CA LYS A 149 12.63 -22.17 33.72
C LYS A 149 13.53 -23.40 33.60
N PHE A 150 14.75 -23.21 33.12
CA PHE A 150 15.75 -24.25 32.79
C PHE A 150 15.40 -25.13 31.59
N THR A 151 14.19 -25.69 31.53
CA THR A 151 13.83 -26.65 30.46
C THR A 151 13.24 -25.96 29.24
N GLY A 152 12.52 -24.86 29.43
CA GLY A 152 11.70 -24.26 28.38
C GLY A 152 10.58 -25.18 27.92
N PHE A 153 10.18 -26.16 28.74
CA PHE A 153 9.00 -26.96 28.45
C PHE A 153 7.75 -26.18 28.84
N PRO A 154 6.71 -26.21 28.00
CA PRO A 154 5.47 -25.52 28.31
C PRO A 154 4.77 -26.19 29.49
N THR A 155 4.16 -25.40 30.36
CA THR A 155 3.36 -25.87 31.49
C THR A 155 1.97 -26.36 31.06
N ALA A 156 1.54 -25.99 29.85
CA ALA A 156 0.33 -26.46 29.19
C ALA A 156 0.59 -26.65 27.69
N THR A 157 0.10 -27.76 27.14
CA THR A 157 0.14 -28.07 25.72
C THR A 157 -1.24 -27.91 25.09
N GLY A 158 -1.29 -27.76 23.78
CA GLY A 158 -2.54 -27.64 23.05
C GLY A 158 -2.40 -26.77 21.82
N THR A 159 -3.54 -26.25 21.36
CA THR A 159 -3.60 -25.44 20.15
C THR A 159 -4.07 -24.04 20.52
N THR A 160 -3.33 -23.03 20.07
CA THR A 160 -3.83 -21.66 19.97
C THR A 160 -4.41 -21.48 18.59
N THR A 161 -5.66 -21.02 18.48
CA THR A 161 -6.29 -20.74 17.18
C THR A 161 -6.52 -19.25 17.03
N LEU A 162 -5.95 -18.66 15.99
CA LEU A 162 -6.17 -17.27 15.61
C LEU A 162 -7.20 -17.23 14.48
N THR A 163 -8.32 -16.54 14.71
CA THR A 163 -9.44 -16.48 13.75
C THR A 163 -9.75 -15.04 13.37
N THR A 164 -9.94 -14.81 12.08
CA THR A 164 -10.33 -13.50 11.53
C THR A 164 -11.85 -13.32 11.48
N ILE A 165 -12.32 -12.08 11.28
CA ILE A 165 -13.75 -11.78 11.04
C ILE A 165 -14.36 -12.50 9.83
N ASN A 166 -13.53 -12.97 8.89
CA ASN A 166 -13.99 -13.69 7.69
C ASN A 166 -14.02 -15.21 7.91
N ASN A 167 -13.75 -15.68 9.13
CA ASN A 167 -13.59 -17.09 9.50
C ASN A 167 -12.37 -17.81 8.87
N ASP A 168 -11.44 -17.07 8.27
CA ASP A 168 -10.09 -17.60 8.02
C ASP A 168 -9.40 -17.81 9.38
N SER A 169 -8.71 -18.93 9.57
CA SER A 169 -8.05 -19.26 10.84
C SER A 169 -6.77 -20.04 10.64
N ASP A 170 -5.78 -19.76 11.48
CA ASP A 170 -4.55 -20.54 11.59
C ASP A 170 -4.33 -21.05 13.01
N GLN A 171 -3.55 -22.12 13.12
CA GLN A 171 -3.35 -22.84 14.36
C GLN A 171 -1.88 -22.93 14.71
N ILE A 172 -1.57 -22.63 15.97
CA ILE A 172 -0.25 -22.86 16.55
C ILE A 172 -0.38 -24.02 17.53
N ILE A 173 0.24 -25.14 17.22
CA ILE A 173 0.24 -26.35 18.05
C ILE A 173 1.49 -26.35 18.91
N ILE A 174 1.30 -26.47 20.23
CA ILE A 174 2.37 -26.50 21.23
C ILE A 174 2.43 -27.90 21.86
N ASN A 175 3.54 -28.59 21.67
CA ASN A 175 3.76 -29.93 22.24
C ASN A 175 4.51 -29.89 23.58
N GLU A 176 4.64 -31.04 24.24
CA GLU A 176 5.29 -31.17 25.56
C GLU A 176 6.78 -30.78 25.58
N LYS A 177 7.43 -30.69 24.42
CA LYS A 177 8.85 -30.30 24.29
C LYS A 177 9.02 -28.83 23.91
N GLY A 178 7.92 -28.07 23.82
CA GLY A 178 7.93 -26.67 23.41
C GLY A 178 8.19 -26.47 21.91
N THR A 179 8.04 -27.51 21.10
CA THR A 179 8.00 -27.35 19.65
C THR A 179 6.70 -26.66 19.26
N LEU A 180 6.79 -25.69 18.36
CA LEU A 180 5.67 -24.95 17.79
C LEU A 180 5.49 -25.38 16.33
N THR A 181 4.28 -25.81 15.96
CA THR A 181 3.89 -26.12 14.57
C THR A 181 2.79 -25.16 14.14
N TYR A 182 2.93 -24.53 12.97
CA TYR A 182 2.02 -23.53 12.41
C TYR A 182 2.15 -23.53 10.88
#